data_AF-A0A5R2MWR7-F1
#
_entry.id   AF-A0A5R2MWR7-F1
#
_cell.length_a   1.000
_cell.length_b   1.000
_cell.length_c   1.000
_cell.angle_alpha   90.00
_cell.angle_beta   90.00
_cell.angle_gamma   90.00
#
_symmetry.space_group_name_H-M   'P 1'
#
loop_
_entity.id
_entity.type
_entity.pdbx_description
1 polymer ?
#
loop_
_entity_poly.entity_id
_entity_poly.type
_entity_poly.pdbx_seq_one_letter_code
_entity_poly.pdbx_strand_id
1 'polypeptide(L)' 'PFAGGVPNEPVLRDVETGKGALDLREWVTAVKSTGYDGWWSCELFCNKQHQMNSYEVARDLKTLMQDLVGGP' A
#
# COMPACT_ATOMS: atom_id res chain seq x y z
N PRO A 1 24.94 -13.24 2.62
CA PRO A 1 24.71 -12.03 1.78
C PRO A 1 23.73 -12.34 0.65
N PHE A 2 22.62 -11.60 0.54
CA PHE A 2 21.79 -11.68 -0.65
C PHE A 2 22.54 -10.99 -1.79
N ALA A 3 22.83 -11.71 -2.88
CA ALA A 3 23.33 -11.10 -4.09
C ALA A 3 22.22 -10.19 -4.61
N GLY A 4 22.41 -8.87 -4.53
CA GLY A 4 21.45 -7.91 -5.07
C GLY A 4 21.13 -8.19 -6.54
N GLY A 5 19.97 -7.74 -7.02
CA GLY A 5 19.49 -7.95 -8.38
C GLY A 5 18.25 -7.09 -8.68
N VAL A 6 17.74 -7.17 -9.91
CA VAL A 6 16.48 -6.50 -10.27
C VAL A 6 15.32 -7.20 -9.55
N PRO A 7 14.53 -6.48 -8.74
CA PRO A 7 13.38 -7.07 -8.05
C PRO A 7 12.36 -7.62 -9.04
N ASN A 8 11.83 -8.81 -8.78
CA ASN A 8 10.72 -9.36 -9.55
C ASN A 8 9.39 -8.80 -9.03
N GLU A 9 8.89 -7.74 -9.67
CA GLU A 9 7.70 -7.02 -9.19
C GLU A 9 6.44 -7.89 -9.08
N PRO A 10 6.08 -8.74 -10.06
CA PRO A 10 4.96 -9.66 -9.91
C PRO A 10 5.05 -10.59 -8.70
N VAL A 11 6.25 -10.94 -8.25
CA VAL A 11 6.43 -11.79 -7.06
C VAL A 11 6.34 -10.98 -5.77
N LEU A 12 6.84 -9.74 -5.78
CA LEU A 12 7.02 -8.95 -4.57
C LEU A 12 5.85 -8.00 -4.28
N ARG A 13 5.09 -7.62 -5.31
CA ARG A 13 4.10 -6.53 -5.26
C ARG A 13 2.69 -6.93 -5.68
N ASP A 14 2.49 -8.11 -6.29
CA ASP A 14 1.17 -8.59 -6.78
C ASP A 14 0.26 -9.06 -5.65
N VAL A 15 -0.13 -8.12 -4.79
CA VAL A 15 -1.03 -8.33 -3.67
C VAL A 15 -1.90 -7.10 -3.47
N GLU A 16 -3.11 -7.30 -2.97
CA GLU A 16 -4.00 -6.21 -2.60
C GLU A 16 -3.34 -5.34 -1.51
N THR A 17 -3.43 -4.02 -1.64
CA THR A 17 -2.85 -3.10 -0.64
C THR A 17 -3.36 -3.44 0.76
N GLY A 18 -2.43 -3.64 1.71
CA GLY A 18 -2.75 -4.00 3.09
C GLY A 18 -3.03 -5.49 3.33
N LYS A 19 -2.92 -6.35 2.30
CA LYS A 19 -3.00 -7.82 2.43
C LYS A 19 -1.63 -8.50 2.26
N GLY A 20 -0.57 -7.72 2.12
CA GLY A 20 0.80 -8.22 2.05
C GLY A 20 1.41 -8.51 3.43
N ALA A 21 2.73 -8.70 3.45
CA ALA A 21 3.49 -9.01 4.67
C ALA A 21 3.84 -7.78 5.54
N LEU A 22 3.56 -6.57 5.06
CA LEU A 22 3.90 -5.33 5.76
C LEU A 22 2.80 -4.90 6.72
N ASP A 23 3.18 -4.49 7.94
CA ASP A 23 2.28 -3.75 8.83
C ASP A 23 2.21 -2.29 8.38
N LEU A 24 1.15 -1.96 7.64
CA LEU A 24 0.97 -0.61 7.12
C LEU A 24 0.68 0.42 8.22
N ARG A 25 0.09 0.02 9.35
CA ARG A 25 -0.19 0.97 10.45
C ARG A 25 1.11 1.38 11.13
N GLU A 26 1.96 0.40 11.47
CA GLU A 26 3.28 0.66 12.04
C GLU A 26 4.09 1.58 11.12
N TRP A 27 4.10 1.26 9.81
CA TRP A 27 4.82 2.07 8.83
C TRP A 27 4.29 3.50 8.73
N VAL A 28 2.97 3.71 8.68
CA VAL A 28 2.36 5.05 8.65
C VAL A 28 2.70 5.84 9.92
N THR A 29 2.57 5.21 11.09
CA THR A 29 2.93 5.83 12.37
C THR A 29 4.40 6.24 12.41
N ALA A 30 5.30 5.38 11.93
CA ALA A 30 6.72 5.69 11.85
C ALA A 30 6.99 6.90 10.95
N VAL A 31 6.39 6.96 9.76
CA VAL A 31 6.53 8.11 8.84
C VAL A 31 5.99 9.39 9.48
N LYS A 32 4.79 9.37 10.07
CA LYS A 32 4.23 10.53 10.79
C LYS A 32 5.12 11.00 11.94
N SER A 33 5.76 10.08 12.68
CA SER A 33 6.65 10.43 13.79
C SER A 33 7.88 11.26 13.39
N THR A 34 8.22 11.26 12.10
CA THR A 34 9.29 12.12 11.56
C THR A 34 8.88 13.59 11.41
N GLY A 35 7.59 13.91 11.63
CA GLY A 35 7.01 15.24 11.37
C GLY A 35 6.49 15.42 9.94
N TYR A 36 6.35 14.34 9.17
CA TYR A 36 5.78 14.39 7.83
C TYR A 36 4.27 14.74 7.86
N ASP A 37 3.90 15.83 7.20
CA ASP A 37 2.53 16.36 7.09
C ASP A 37 2.11 16.59 5.62
N GLY A 38 2.63 15.75 4.73
CA GLY A 38 2.39 15.85 3.28
C GLY A 38 1.25 14.97 2.77
N TRP A 39 1.17 14.86 1.44
CA TRP A 39 0.15 14.07 0.75
C TRP A 39 0.48 12.57 0.73
N TRP A 40 -0.54 11.76 0.98
CA TRP A 40 -0.46 10.30 0.91
C TRP A 40 -1.15 9.80 -0.35
N SER A 41 -0.50 8.90 -1.08
CA SER A 41 -1.05 8.24 -2.26
C SER A 41 -0.88 6.73 -2.14
N CYS A 42 -1.90 5.98 -2.55
CA CYS A 42 -1.81 4.53 -2.67
C CYS A 42 -1.46 4.17 -4.11
N GLU A 43 -0.39 3.41 -4.29
CA GLU A 43 -0.02 2.84 -5.58
C GLU A 43 -0.47 1.37 -5.65
N LEU A 44 -1.16 0.99 -6.74
CA LEU A 44 -1.73 -0.35 -6.92
C LEU A 44 -0.94 -1.13 -7.97
N PHE A 45 -0.44 -2.30 -7.57
CA PHE A 45 0.26 -3.26 -8.45
C PHE A 45 -0.30 -4.67 -8.28
N CYS A 46 -1.62 -4.84 -8.44
CA CYS A 46 -2.28 -6.13 -8.26
C CYS A 46 -3.06 -6.56 -9.52
N ASN A 47 -2.62 -7.64 -10.16
CA ASN A 47 -3.21 -8.20 -11.37
C ASN A 47 -4.68 -8.55 -11.18
N LYS A 48 -5.04 -9.09 -10.02
CA LYS A 48 -6.44 -9.38 -9.66
C LYS A 48 -7.28 -8.11 -9.67
N GLN A 49 -6.85 -7.07 -8.95
CA GLN A 49 -7.63 -5.82 -8.84
C GLN A 49 -7.67 -5.03 -10.15
N HIS A 50 -6.69 -5.21 -11.04
CA HIS A 50 -6.75 -4.68 -12.40
C HIS A 50 -7.88 -5.29 -13.26
N GLN A 51 -8.33 -6.51 -12.94
CA GLN A 51 -9.45 -7.16 -13.62
C GLN A 51 -10.79 -6.96 -12.91
N MET A 52 -10.79 -6.35 -11.72
CA MET A 52 -12.01 -6.07 -10.95
C MET A 52 -12.65 -4.75 -11.40
N ASN A 53 -13.86 -4.49 -10.88
CA ASN A 53 -14.53 -3.22 -11.09
C ASN A 53 -13.70 -2.07 -10.47
N SER A 54 -13.20 -1.18 -11.32
CA SER A 54 -12.32 -0.08 -10.90
C SER A 54 -12.97 0.86 -9.88
N TYR A 55 -14.30 1.05 -9.92
CA TYR A 55 -14.99 1.90 -8.96
C TYR A 55 -15.00 1.28 -7.56
N GLU A 56 -15.26 -0.03 -7.46
CA GLU A 56 -15.24 -0.75 -6.19
C GLU A 56 -13.83 -0.78 -5.61
N VAL A 57 -12.83 -1.08 -6.44
CA VAL A 57 -11.41 -1.05 -6.03
C VAL A 57 -11.02 0.35 -5.52
N ALA A 58 -11.37 1.41 -6.24
CA ALA A 58 -11.06 2.78 -5.82
C ALA A 58 -11.77 3.18 -4.52
N ARG A 59 -13.03 2.78 -4.33
CA ARG A 59 -13.78 3.01 -3.09
C ARG A 59 -13.08 2.33 -1.90
N ASP A 60 -12.74 1.05 -2.06
CA ASP A 60 -12.17 0.26 -0.97
C ASP A 60 -10.75 0.73 -0.62
N LEU A 61 -9.94 1.10 -1.62
CA LEU A 61 -8.63 1.73 -1.39
C LEU A 61 -8.74 3.07 -0.68
N LYS A 62 -9.74 3.90 -1.04
CA LYS A 62 -9.99 5.17 -0.34
C LYS A 62 -10.34 4.92 1.14
N THR A 63 -11.22 3.97 1.42
CA THR A 63 -11.57 3.60 2.80
C THR A 63 -10.35 3.14 3.59
N LEU A 64 -9.51 2.28 2.99
CA LEU A 64 -8.26 1.82 3.60
C LEU A 64 -7.32 3.00 3.90
N MET A 65 -7.10 3.90 2.94
CA MET A 65 -6.21 5.05 3.13
C MET A 65 -6.73 6.01 4.19
N GLN A 66 -8.04 6.22 4.28
CA GLN A 66 -8.64 7.04 5.33
C GLN A 66 -8.45 6.42 6.72
N ASP A 67 -8.53 5.11 6.84
CA ASP A 67 -8.27 4.39 8.10
C ASP A 67 -6.78 4.44 8.50
N LEU A 68 -5.87 4.21 7.55
CA LEU A 68 -4.43 4.24 7.81
C LEU A 68 -3.92 5.63 8.16
N VAL A 69 -4.29 6.65 7.38
CA VAL A 69 -3.72 8.00 7.47
C VAL A 69 -4.56 8.91 8.38
N GLY A 70 -5.87 8.68 8.46
CA GLY A 70 -6.80 9.48 9.28
C GLY A 70 -6.90 9.04 10.75
N GLY A 71 -6.35 7.87 11.11
CA GLY A 71 -6.11 7.50 12.51
C GLY A 71 -5.14 8.46 13.21
N PRO A 72 -5.08 8.45 14.56
CA PRO A 72 -4.33 9.42 15.36
C PRO A 72 -2.88 9.60 14.93
#